data_AF-A0A7R9V4X5-F1
#
_entry.id   AF-A0A7R9V4X5-F1
#
_cell.length_a   1.000
_cell.length_b   1.000
_cell.length_c   1.000
_cell.angle_alpha   90.00
_cell.angle_beta   90.00
_cell.angle_gamma   90.00
#
_symmetry.space_group_name_H-M   'P 1'
#
loop_
_entity.id
_entity.type
_entity.pdbx_description
1 polymer ?
#
loop_
_entity_poly.entity_id
_entity_poly.type
_entity_poly.pdbx_seq_one_letter_code
_entity_poly.pdbx_strand_id
1 'polypeptide(L)'
;GQDVAGRLVAGLRRLPRDEFLIEQETHMAAELRLKRIAFEDATRRPHVLVMEPDSLEAQLEALELLLAHLPARYPTLYRVRGTGVAREVWVGPTEETHRVA
;
A
#
# COMPACT_ATOMS: atom_id res chain seq x y z
N GLY A 1 20.95 6.61 -0.74
CA GLY A 1 22.15 6.35 -1.56
C GLY A 1 23.23 5.75 -0.69
N GLN A 2 24.02 4.83 -1.23
CA GLN A 2 25.29 4.41 -0.64
C GLN A 2 26.40 5.02 -1.48
N ASP A 3 27.29 5.81 -0.87
CA ASP A 3 28.48 6.32 -1.56
C ASP A 3 29.60 5.27 -1.61
N VAL A 4 29.53 4.23 -0.76
CA VAL A 4 30.47 3.10 -0.71
C VAL A 4 29.70 1.80 -0.43
N ALA A 5 29.97 0.74 -1.20
CA ALA A 5 29.35 -0.56 -1.02
C ALA A 5 29.55 -1.09 0.42
N GLY A 6 28.44 -1.36 1.11
CA GLY A 6 28.46 -1.92 2.47
C GLY A 6 28.68 -0.91 3.60
N ARG A 7 28.84 0.39 3.30
CA ARG A 7 28.87 1.46 4.30
C ARG A 7 27.69 2.40 4.12
N LEU A 8 26.83 2.47 5.14
CA LEU A 8 25.82 3.51 5.24
C LEU A 8 26.53 4.87 5.47
N VAL A 9 26.05 5.91 4.80
CA VAL A 9 26.50 7.29 5.05
C VAL A 9 26.33 7.60 6.54
N ALA A 10 27.31 8.26 7.15
CA ALA A 10 27.25 8.61 8.58
C ALA A 10 25.94 9.36 8.89
N GLY A 11 25.18 8.86 9.88
CA GLY A 11 23.85 9.37 10.23
C GLY A 11 22.67 8.57 9.65
N LEU A 12 22.91 7.65 8.71
CA LEU A 12 21.88 6.72 8.25
C LEU A 12 21.85 5.48 9.15
N ARG A 13 20.77 5.37 9.95
CA ARG A 13 20.45 4.14 10.67
C ARG A 13 19.78 3.13 9.76
N ARG A 14 20.11 1.86 9.90
CA ARG A 14 19.34 0.77 9.29
C ARG A 14 17.94 0.85 9.85
N LEU A 15 16.95 1.09 8.99
CA LEU A 15 15.56 0.98 9.39
C LEU A 15 15.30 -0.47 9.85
N PRO A 16 14.62 -0.68 10.99
CA PRO A 16 14.22 -1.99 11.44
C PRO A 16 13.48 -2.72 10.31
N ARG A 17 13.85 -3.98 10.05
CA ARG A 17 13.23 -4.76 8.96
C ARG A 17 11.74 -5.01 9.19
N ASP A 18 11.35 -4.96 10.45
CA ASP A 18 10.02 -5.05 11.02
C ASP A 18 9.22 -3.73 10.92
N GLU A 19 9.85 -2.59 10.63
CA GLU A 19 9.18 -1.31 10.39
C GLU A 19 8.78 -1.07 8.92
N PHE A 20 9.22 -1.92 7.98
CA PHE A 20 9.13 -1.60 6.55
C PHE A 20 7.75 -1.77 5.90
N LEU A 21 6.78 -2.39 6.56
CA LEU A 21 5.47 -2.64 5.97
C LEU A 21 4.37 -2.47 7.01
N ILE A 22 3.77 -1.28 6.98
CA ILE A 22 2.32 -1.02 7.02
C ILE A 22 1.55 -1.86 8.06
N GLU A 23 1.15 -1.15 9.13
CA GLU A 23 -0.05 -1.34 9.96
C GLU A 23 0.13 -1.87 11.38
N GLN A 24 0.12 -0.92 12.32
CA GLN A 24 -0.63 -1.13 13.55
C GLN A 24 -2.11 -1.24 13.15
N GLU A 25 -2.66 -2.45 13.26
CA GLU A 25 -4.07 -2.77 12.94
C GLU A 25 -5.04 -1.73 13.52
N THR A 26 -4.75 -1.21 14.71
CA THR A 26 -5.53 -0.18 15.41
C THR A 26 -5.60 1.16 14.70
N HIS A 27 -4.60 1.54 13.90
CA HIS A 27 -4.55 2.84 13.21
C HIS A 27 -4.97 2.72 11.74
N MET A 28 -4.83 1.53 11.16
CA MET A 28 -5.14 1.27 9.75
C MET A 28 -6.53 1.77 9.33
N ALA A 29 -7.57 1.39 10.08
CA ALA A 29 -8.94 1.74 9.74
C ALA A 29 -9.14 3.27 9.70
N ALA A 30 -8.52 4.00 10.62
CA ALA A 30 -8.59 5.46 10.68
C ALA A 30 -7.85 6.09 9.48
N GLU A 31 -6.66 5.60 9.14
CA GLU A 31 -5.89 6.08 7.99
C GLU A 31 -6.60 5.82 6.67
N LEU A 32 -7.14 4.62 6.46
CA LEU A 32 -7.91 4.28 5.26
C LEU A 32 -9.16 5.16 5.14
N ARG A 33 -9.85 5.43 6.25
CA ARG A 33 -10.98 6.38 6.26
C ARG A 33 -10.54 7.79 5.85
N LEU A 34 -9.42 8.30 6.37
CA LEU A 34 -8.90 9.61 5.99
C LEU A 34 -8.53 9.69 4.51
N LYS A 35 -7.89 8.65 3.98
CA LYS A 35 -7.57 8.53 2.55
C LYS A 35 -8.84 8.54 1.70
N ARG A 36 -9.84 7.73 2.06
CA ARG A 36 -11.15 7.72 1.39
C ARG A 36 -11.79 9.10 1.36
N ILE A 37 -11.87 9.78 2.50
CA ILE A 37 -12.40 11.15 2.58
C ILE A 37 -11.64 12.08 1.64
N ALA A 38 -10.30 11.99 1.58
CA ALA A 38 -9.51 12.83 0.68
C ALA A 38 -9.80 12.57 -0.81
N PHE A 39 -10.07 11.31 -1.20
CA PHE A 39 -10.43 10.95 -2.58
C PHE A 39 -11.88 11.32 -2.96
N GLU A 40 -12.80 11.26 -2.00
CA GLU A 40 -14.23 11.52 -2.20
C GLU A 40 -14.60 13.01 -2.08
N ASP A 41 -13.85 13.78 -1.28
CA ASP A 41 -14.08 15.22 -1.12
C ASP A 41 -13.77 15.98 -2.41
N ALA A 42 -14.81 16.48 -3.06
CA ALA A 42 -14.74 17.22 -4.31
C ALA A 42 -13.85 18.47 -4.23
N THR A 43 -13.70 19.07 -3.04
CA THR A 43 -12.82 20.24 -2.84
C THR A 43 -11.35 19.85 -2.75
N ARG A 44 -11.06 18.63 -2.29
CA ARG A 44 -9.69 18.11 -2.14
C ARG A 44 -9.21 17.34 -3.35
N ARG A 45 -10.11 16.72 -4.10
CA ARG A 45 -9.81 15.87 -5.26
C ARG A 45 -8.86 16.49 -6.29
N PRO A 46 -8.93 17.81 -6.63
CA PRO A 46 -7.97 18.44 -7.53
C PRO A 46 -6.53 18.50 -6.99
N HIS A 47 -6.36 18.37 -5.66
CA HIS A 47 -5.08 18.39 -4.97
C HIS A 47 -4.51 17.00 -4.71
N VAL A 48 -5.24 15.94 -5.05
CA VAL A 48 -4.79 14.56 -4.87
C VAL A 48 -4.23 14.07 -6.20
N LEU A 49 -2.91 13.91 -6.26
CA LEU A 49 -2.26 13.24 -7.37
C LEU A 49 -2.51 11.73 -7.25
N VAL A 50 -3.37 11.20 -8.13
CA VAL A 50 -3.66 9.75 -8.18
C VAL A 50 -2.53 9.01 -8.89
N MET A 51 -2.05 9.55 -10.00
CA MET A 51 -1.08 8.89 -10.88
C MET A 51 -0.34 9.92 -11.73
N GLU A 52 0.96 9.73 -11.92
CA GLU A 52 1.74 10.47 -12.91
C GLU A 52 1.51 9.87 -14.31
N PRO A 53 1.55 10.68 -15.39
CA PRO A 53 1.19 10.25 -16.75
C PRO A 53 1.82 8.94 -17.25
N ASP A 54 3.05 8.65 -16.83
CA ASP A 54 3.82 7.49 -17.27
C ASP A 54 4.07 6.45 -16.15
N SER A 55 3.29 6.51 -15.07
CA SER A 55 3.49 5.66 -13.89
C SER A 55 2.55 4.46 -13.82
N LEU A 56 1.58 4.33 -14.73
CA LEU A 56 0.55 3.28 -14.65
C LEU A 56 1.15 1.87 -14.58
N GLU A 57 2.11 1.56 -15.43
CA GLU A 57 2.75 0.23 -15.48
C GLU A 57 3.50 -0.08 -14.17
N ALA A 58 4.26 0.89 -13.65
CA ALA A 58 4.96 0.75 -12.38
C ALA A 58 4.00 0.61 -11.19
N GLN A 59 2.86 1.30 -11.21
CA GLN A 59 1.83 1.17 -10.18
C GLN A 59 1.15 -0.20 -10.22
N LEU A 60 0.89 -0.74 -11.41
CA LEU A 60 0.35 -2.09 -11.57
C LEU A 60 1.34 -3.15 -11.09
N GLU A 61 2.63 -3.00 -11.40
CA GLU A 61 3.67 -3.90 -10.89
C GLU A 61 3.75 -3.86 -9.35
N ALA A 62 3.74 -2.66 -8.77
CA ALA A 62 3.72 -2.48 -7.32
C ALA A 62 2.46 -3.10 -6.68
N LEU A 63 1.30 -2.96 -7.32
CA LEU A 63 0.06 -3.57 -6.88
C LEU A 63 0.16 -5.11 -6.90
N GLU A 64 0.67 -5.71 -7.98
CA GLU A 64 0.86 -7.16 -8.05
C GLU A 64 1.82 -7.67 -6.97
N LEU A 65 2.93 -6.95 -6.71
CA LEU A 65 3.85 -7.26 -5.62
C LEU A 65 3.16 -7.24 -4.26
N LEU A 66 2.35 -6.22 -4.00
CA LEU A 66 1.59 -6.09 -2.74
C LEU A 66 0.54 -7.20 -2.60
N LEU A 67 -0.20 -7.51 -3.67
CA LEU A 67 -1.23 -8.56 -3.65
C LEU A 67 -0.64 -9.95 -3.43
N ALA A 68 0.58 -10.20 -3.91
CA ALA A 68 1.32 -11.42 -3.62
C ALA A 68 1.85 -11.46 -2.18
N HIS A 69 2.29 -10.32 -1.64
CA HIS A 69 2.99 -10.27 -0.35
C HIS A 69 2.06 -10.13 0.86
N LEU A 70 1.06 -9.25 0.79
CA LEU A 70 0.24 -8.85 1.94
C LEU A 70 -0.53 -10.02 2.57
N PRO A 71 -1.20 -10.92 1.80
CA PRO A 71 -1.91 -12.06 2.40
C PRO A 71 -0.96 -13.08 3.04
N ALA A 72 0.25 -13.24 2.49
CA ALA A 72 1.25 -14.16 3.02
C ALA A 72 1.87 -13.62 4.33
N ARG A 73 2.08 -12.30 4.40
CA ARG A 73 2.70 -11.63 5.55
C ARG A 73 1.68 -11.34 6.66
N TYR A 74 0.46 -10.94 6.29
CA TYR A 74 -0.61 -10.46 7.17
C TYR A 74 -1.95 -11.16 6.87
N PRO A 75 -2.05 -12.49 7.05
CA PRO A 75 -3.22 -13.28 6.63
C PRO A 75 -4.52 -12.95 7.39
N THR A 76 -4.42 -12.30 8.55
CA THR A 76 -5.57 -11.81 9.33
C THR A 76 -6.10 -10.48 8.82
N LEU A 77 -5.26 -9.67 8.17
CA LEU A 77 -5.60 -8.34 7.67
C LEU A 77 -5.96 -8.33 6.19
N TYR A 78 -5.42 -9.26 5.40
CA TYR A 78 -5.62 -9.29 3.95
C TYR A 78 -5.98 -10.68 3.46
N ARG A 79 -7.00 -10.75 2.62
CA ARG A 79 -7.33 -11.98 1.87
C ARG A 79 -7.60 -11.62 0.43
N VAL A 80 -6.96 -12.36 -0.47
CA VAL A 80 -7.12 -12.17 -1.92
C VAL A 80 -7.84 -13.39 -2.50
N ARG A 81 -8.82 -13.14 -3.36
CA ARG A 81 -9.56 -14.17 -4.09
C ARG A 81 -9.56 -13.86 -5.59
N GLY A 82 -9.60 -14.91 -6.42
CA GLY A 82 -9.60 -14.77 -7.88
C GLY A 82 -8.23 -14.46 -8.47
N THR A 83 -8.20 -14.23 -9.78
CA THR A 83 -6.98 -14.01 -10.58
C THR A 83 -7.20 -12.93 -11.63
N GLY A 84 -6.14 -12.19 -12.00
CA GLY A 84 -6.22 -11.12 -13.00
C GLY A 84 -7.22 -10.01 -12.61
N VAL A 85 -7.94 -9.48 -13.58
CA VAL A 85 -8.92 -8.36 -13.42
C VAL A 85 -10.21 -8.75 -12.68
N ALA A 86 -10.38 -10.02 -12.33
CA ALA A 86 -11.49 -10.49 -11.50
C ALA A 86 -11.08 -10.66 -10.02
N ARG A 87 -9.88 -10.21 -9.65
CA ARG A 87 -9.34 -10.37 -8.31
C ARG A 87 -10.04 -9.43 -7.34
N GLU A 88 -10.34 -9.97 -6.16
CA GLU A 88 -10.94 -9.27 -5.04
C GLU A 88 -10.00 -9.29 -3.84
N VAL A 89 -9.96 -8.18 -3.11
CA VAL A 89 -9.12 -7.99 -1.92
C VAL A 89 -10.02 -7.62 -0.76
N TRP A 90 -10.10 -8.51 0.22
CA TRP A 90 -10.71 -8.23 1.51
C TRP A 90 -9.68 -7.62 2.46
N VAL A 91 -10.09 -6.56 3.16
CA VAL A 91 -9.26 -5.79 4.09
C VAL A 91 -9.90 -5.84 5.48
N GLY A 92 -9.25 -6.53 6.42
CA GLY A 92 -9.80 -6.88 7.72
C GLY A 92 -10.22 -5.68 8.57
N PRO A 93 -9.35 -4.68 8.79
CA PRO A 93 -9.68 -3.57 9.69
C PRO A 93 -10.84 -2.67 9.26
N THR A 94 -11.23 -2.71 7.98
CA THR A 94 -12.42 -2.02 7.47
C THR A 94 -13.57 -2.98 7.15
N GLU A 95 -13.31 -4.29 7.16
CA GLU A 95 -14.18 -5.36 6.66
C GLU A 95 -14.66 -5.16 5.20
N GLU A 96 -13.97 -4.31 4.44
CA GLU A 96 -14.33 -3.98 3.06
C GLU A 96 -13.71 -4.96 2.05
N THR A 97 -14.38 -5.14 0.91
CA THR A 97 -13.85 -5.92 -0.23
C THR A 97 -13.76 -5.02 -1.45
N HIS A 98 -12.59 -4.99 -2.08
CA HIS A 98 -12.29 -4.16 -3.24
C HIS A 98 -11.97 -5.03 -4.44
N ARG A 99 -12.50 -4.65 -5.60
CA ARG A 99 -12.15 -5.28 -6.88
C ARG A 99 -10.94 -4.59 -7.47
N VAL A 100 -9.97 -5.38 -7.94
CA VAL A 100 -8.83 -4.88 -8.71
C VAL A 100 -9.33 -4.63 -10.14
N ALA A 101 -9.36 -3.37 -10.56
CA ALA A 101 -9.88 -2.92 -11.86
C ALA A 101 -8.83 -2.13 -12.63
#